data_AF-A0A9P0Q325-F1
#
_entry.id   AF-A0A9P0Q325-F1
#
_cell.length_a   1.000
_cell.length_b   1.000
_cell.length_c   1.000
_cell.angle_alpha   90.00
_cell.angle_beta   90.00
_cell.angle_gamma   90.00
#
_symmetry.space_group_name_H-M   'P 1'
#
loop_
_entity.id
_entity.type
_entity.pdbx_description
1 polymer ?
#
loop_
_entity_poly.entity_id
_entity_poly.type
_entity_poly.pdbx_seq_one_letter_code
_entity_poly.pdbx_strand_id
1 'polypeptide(L)'
;MLLLEGISQLYKFKLIVQNVISPGWVPKYVNGGGGRNSRFVEIYKESSLPKIFPPLVLHNYSSMYTVFVENTGHSIKIDLRSDDEECEQGDLPAISGSLLQGRYILKNVHFHWEADHVINGRMFPLEGHFVHLPENPDSGDTSVVLSVFYET
;
A
#
# COMPACT_ATOMS: atom_id res chain seq x y z
N MET A 1 -13.87 -6.87 -25.64
CA MET A 1 -12.62 -7.38 -25.06
C MET A 1 -11.47 -6.69 -25.80
N LEU A 2 -11.01 -5.55 -25.30
CA LEU A 2 -9.83 -4.87 -25.83
C LEU A 2 -8.63 -5.40 -25.04
N LEU A 3 -7.79 -6.20 -25.69
CA LEU A 3 -6.47 -6.55 -25.17
C LEU A 3 -5.63 -5.26 -25.20
N LEU A 4 -5.45 -4.66 -24.02
CA LEU A 4 -4.46 -3.61 -23.79
C LEU A 4 -3.27 -4.26 -23.08
N GLU A 5 -2.64 -5.24 -23.73
CA GLU A 5 -1.33 -5.71 -23.28
C GLU A 5 -0.29 -4.66 -23.70
N GLY A 6 0.47 -4.14 -22.73
CA GLY A 6 1.65 -3.31 -23.00
C GLY A 6 1.40 -1.83 -23.30
N ILE A 7 0.20 -1.29 -23.11
CA ILE A 7 0.02 0.17 -23.17
C ILE A 7 0.43 0.76 -21.83
N SER A 8 1.64 1.32 -21.82
CA SER A 8 2.06 2.22 -20.77
C SER A 8 1.83 3.66 -21.17
N GLN A 9 1.24 4.44 -20.27
CA GLN A 9 0.95 5.85 -20.50
C GLN A 9 1.33 6.67 -19.26
N LEU A 10 1.87 7.86 -19.51
CA LEU A 10 2.16 8.85 -18.48
C LEU A 10 0.87 9.57 -18.11
N TYR A 11 0.55 9.57 -16.83
CA TYR A 11 -0.59 10.28 -16.28
C TYR A 11 -0.12 11.20 -15.16
N LYS A 12 -0.81 12.33 -14.98
CA LYS A 12 -0.74 13.09 -13.72
C LYS A 12 -1.95 12.69 -12.89
N PHE A 13 -1.72 12.14 -11.71
CA PHE A 13 -2.81 11.87 -10.76
C PHE A 13 -2.52 12.47 -9.40
N LYS A 14 -3.61 12.67 -8.65
CA LYS A 14 -3.59 12.98 -7.23
C LYS A 14 -3.93 11.72 -6.46
N LEU A 15 -3.04 11.27 -5.59
CA LEU A 15 -3.34 10.12 -4.73
C LEU A 15 -4.07 10.58 -3.47
N ILE A 16 -5.38 10.77 -3.56
CA ILE A 16 -6.15 11.24 -2.40
C ILE A 16 -6.40 10.08 -1.44
N VAL A 17 -5.48 9.83 -0.52
CA VAL A 17 -5.75 9.00 0.67
C VAL A 17 -6.47 9.89 1.68
N GLN A 18 -7.79 9.90 1.61
CA GLN A 18 -8.58 10.51 2.68
C GLN A 18 -8.49 9.60 3.89
N ASN A 19 -7.96 10.13 4.99
CA ASN A 19 -7.92 9.45 6.26
C ASN A 19 -9.36 9.45 6.83
N VAL A 20 -10.23 8.62 6.27
CA VAL A 20 -11.50 8.27 6.91
C VAL A 20 -11.15 7.27 7.99
N ILE A 21 -10.51 7.75 9.06
CA ILE A 21 -10.42 6.98 10.29
C ILE A 21 -11.87 6.83 10.74
N SER A 22 -12.45 5.64 10.56
CA SER A 22 -13.72 5.37 11.22
C SER A 22 -13.50 5.64 12.71
N PRO A 23 -14.35 6.43 13.38
CA PRO A 23 -14.16 6.71 14.80
C PRO A 23 -14.15 5.38 15.56
N GLY A 24 -12.96 4.87 15.90
CA GLY A 24 -12.77 3.52 16.46
C GLY A 24 -11.74 2.62 15.78
N TRP A 25 -11.13 3.01 14.66
CA TRP A 25 -10.04 2.22 14.06
C TRP A 25 -8.71 2.45 14.77
N VAL A 26 -8.18 1.40 15.41
CA VAL A 26 -6.83 1.34 15.98
C VAL A 26 -6.06 0.31 15.15
N PRO A 27 -4.89 0.65 14.56
CA PRO A 27 -4.07 -0.33 13.86
C PRO A 27 -3.71 -1.46 14.82
N LYS A 28 -4.32 -2.63 14.63
CA LYS A 28 -3.96 -3.83 15.38
C LYS A 28 -2.84 -4.53 14.64
N TYR A 29 -1.78 -4.85 15.36
CA TYR A 29 -0.69 -5.65 14.81
C TYR A 29 -1.14 -7.11 14.70
N VAL A 30 -0.97 -7.67 13.51
CA VAL A 30 -1.30 -9.06 13.21
C VAL A 30 0.02 -9.75 12.90
N ASN A 31 0.46 -10.64 13.78
CA ASN A 31 1.47 -11.64 13.40
C ASN A 31 0.75 -12.66 12.52
N GLY A 32 1.07 -12.68 11.22
CA GLY A 32 0.62 -13.71 10.30
C GLY A 32 1.13 -15.08 10.76
N GLY A 33 0.27 -15.81 11.48
CA GLY A 33 0.61 -17.08 12.10
C GLY A 33 -0.63 -17.97 12.16
N GLY A 34 -1.23 -18.24 11.01
CA GLY A 34 -2.34 -19.17 10.86
C GLY A 34 -2.00 -20.21 9.81
N GLY A 35 -1.47 -21.35 10.22
CA GLY A 35 -1.18 -22.46 9.31
C GLY A 35 -2.45 -23.01 8.69
N ARG A 36 -2.49 -23.03 7.35
CA ARG A 36 -3.14 -24.02 6.45
C ARG A 36 -2.90 -23.57 5.01
N ASN A 37 -2.86 -24.51 4.08
CA ASN A 37 -2.62 -24.31 2.64
C ASN A 37 -3.74 -23.49 1.94
N SER A 38 -3.97 -22.25 2.37
CA SER A 38 -4.87 -21.31 1.72
C SER A 38 -4.05 -20.34 0.88
N ARG A 39 -4.58 -19.94 -0.29
CA ARG A 39 -4.00 -18.82 -1.07
C ARG A 39 -4.10 -17.48 -0.34
N PHE A 40 -4.98 -17.39 0.66
CA PHE A 40 -5.31 -16.15 1.34
C PHE A 40 -4.68 -16.05 2.73
N VAL A 41 -4.39 -14.81 3.14
CA VAL A 41 -3.93 -14.51 4.51
C VAL A 41 -5.14 -14.09 5.35
N GLU A 42 -5.55 -14.97 6.26
CA GLU A 42 -6.69 -14.72 7.14
C GLU A 42 -6.29 -13.92 8.39
N ILE A 43 -7.01 -12.83 8.64
CA ILE A 43 -6.82 -11.94 9.77
C ILE A 43 -8.09 -11.94 10.62
N TYR A 44 -7.98 -12.38 11.86
CA TYR A 44 -9.09 -12.43 12.82
C TYR A 44 -8.91 -11.37 13.90
N LYS A 45 -9.94 -10.55 14.11
CA LYS A 45 -9.95 -9.43 15.06
C LYS A 45 -9.88 -9.92 16.50
N GLU A 46 -10.46 -11.09 16.77
CA GLU A 46 -10.55 -11.75 18.06
C GLU A 46 -9.22 -12.39 18.50
N SER A 47 -8.40 -12.86 17.56
CA SER A 47 -7.06 -13.39 17.87
C SER A 47 -5.96 -12.33 17.81
N SER A 48 -6.29 -11.13 17.31
CA SER A 48 -5.35 -10.00 17.24
C SER A 48 -5.05 -9.43 18.63
N LEU A 49 -3.77 -9.36 18.98
CA LEU A 49 -3.32 -8.78 20.24
C LEU A 49 -3.42 -7.24 20.20
N PRO A 50 -4.17 -6.61 21.13
CA PRO A 50 -4.22 -5.16 21.20
C PRO A 50 -2.85 -4.63 21.63
N LYS A 51 -2.28 -3.73 20.84
CA LYS A 51 -1.04 -3.02 21.16
C LYS A 51 -1.20 -1.56 20.75
N ILE A 52 -0.67 -0.66 21.56
CA ILE A 52 -0.66 0.76 21.27
C ILE A 52 0.60 1.04 20.45
N PHE A 53 0.40 1.63 19.29
CA PHE A 53 1.48 2.12 18.44
C PHE A 53 1.41 3.64 18.35
N PRO A 54 2.56 4.30 18.13
CA PRO A 54 2.54 5.65 17.58
C PRO A 54 1.65 5.72 16.33
N PRO A 55 1.05 6.86 16.00
CA PRO A 55 0.27 6.99 14.77
C PRO A 55 1.09 6.60 13.54
N LEU A 56 0.43 5.94 12.57
CA LEU A 56 0.96 5.88 11.21
C LEU A 56 0.86 7.28 10.60
N VAL A 57 1.96 7.79 10.06
CA VAL A 57 2.04 9.11 9.45
C VAL A 57 2.13 8.96 7.95
N LEU A 58 1.22 9.61 7.23
CA LEU A 58 1.20 9.68 5.77
C LEU A 58 1.77 11.02 5.33
N HIS A 59 2.84 11.00 4.55
CA HIS A 59 3.51 12.20 4.05
C HIS A 59 3.20 12.39 2.57
N ASN A 60 2.88 13.61 2.17
CA ASN A 60 2.76 14.07 0.78
C ASN A 60 1.79 13.30 -0.14
N TYR A 61 1.00 12.36 0.37
CA TYR A 61 -0.01 11.63 -0.43
C TYR A 61 -0.97 12.57 -1.17
N SER A 62 -1.34 13.70 -0.58
CA SER A 62 -2.26 14.68 -1.19
C SER A 62 -1.65 15.51 -2.32
N SER A 63 -0.37 15.33 -2.67
CA SER A 63 0.28 16.05 -3.76
C SER A 63 -0.03 15.42 -5.13
N MET A 64 0.32 16.15 -6.19
CA MET A 64 0.20 15.69 -7.58
C MET A 64 1.52 15.07 -8.01
N TYR A 65 1.44 13.90 -8.67
CA TYR A 65 2.63 13.20 -9.16
C TYR A 65 2.45 12.79 -10.61
N THR A 66 3.52 12.87 -11.38
CA THR A 66 3.61 12.18 -12.67
C THR A 66 3.94 10.72 -12.41
N VAL A 67 3.22 9.84 -13.08
CA VAL A 67 3.32 8.41 -12.87
C VAL A 67 3.34 7.64 -14.17
N PHE A 68 3.76 6.40 -14.06
CA PHE A 68 3.63 5.43 -15.12
C PHE A 68 2.58 4.40 -14.73
N VAL A 69 1.56 4.26 -15.57
CA VAL A 69 0.52 3.24 -15.39
C VAL A 69 0.72 2.15 -16.42
N GLU A 70 0.77 0.91 -15.95
CA GLU A 70 1.00 -0.28 -16.76
C GLU A 70 -0.06 -1.33 -16.42
N ASN A 71 -0.66 -1.92 -17.46
CA ASN A 71 -1.37 -3.19 -17.32
C ASN A 71 -0.36 -4.34 -17.51
N THR A 72 -0.08 -5.08 -16.44
CA THR A 72 0.92 -6.15 -16.44
C THR A 72 0.37 -7.50 -16.93
N GLY A 73 -0.89 -7.54 -17.37
CA GLY A 73 -1.64 -8.76 -17.64
C GLY A 73 -2.16 -9.47 -16.38
N HIS A 74 -1.71 -9.04 -15.19
CA HIS A 74 -2.10 -9.59 -13.90
C HIS A 74 -2.68 -8.53 -12.95
N SER A 75 -2.26 -7.28 -13.11
CA SER A 75 -2.68 -6.14 -12.30
C SER A 75 -2.60 -4.85 -13.10
N ILE A 76 -3.12 -3.77 -12.53
CA ILE A 76 -2.78 -2.40 -12.92
C ILE A 76 -1.70 -1.94 -11.96
N LYS A 77 -0.49 -1.73 -12.47
CA LYS A 77 0.65 -1.24 -11.70
C LYS A 77 0.85 0.24 -11.97
N ILE A 78 1.07 0.98 -10.89
CA ILE A 78 1.29 2.41 -10.88
C ILE A 78 2.67 2.65 -10.27
N ASP A 79 3.65 3.06 -11.07
CA ASP A 79 4.98 3.40 -10.59
C ASP A 79 5.12 4.90 -10.41
N LEU A 80 5.61 5.32 -9.23
CA LEU A 80 6.08 6.67 -9.02
C LEU A 80 7.50 6.75 -9.55
N ARG A 81 7.68 7.61 -10.54
CA ARG A 81 8.97 7.88 -11.17
C ARG A 81 9.60 9.09 -10.49
N SER A 82 10.87 8.93 -10.08
CA SER A 82 11.70 10.02 -9.56
C SER A 82 12.38 10.81 -10.69
N ASP A 83 12.14 10.40 -11.94
CA ASP A 83 12.66 11.01 -13.16
C ASP A 83 11.91 12.29 -13.58
N ASP A 84 10.94 12.74 -12.79
CA ASP A 84 10.61 14.16 -12.73
C ASP A 84 11.80 14.86 -12.05
N GLU A 85 12.72 15.45 -12.83
CA GLU A 85 13.93 16.16 -12.35
C GLU A 85 13.64 17.25 -11.29
N GLU A 86 12.37 17.63 -11.10
CA GLU A 86 11.90 18.60 -10.11
C GLU A 86 11.47 17.98 -8.76
N CYS A 87 11.39 16.64 -8.63
CA CYS A 87 10.95 15.97 -7.42
C CYS A 87 12.15 15.46 -6.59
N GLU A 88 12.48 16.19 -5.54
CA GLU A 88 13.41 15.69 -4.51
C GLU A 88 12.80 14.48 -3.79
N GLN A 89 13.64 13.55 -3.31
CA GLN A 89 13.16 12.33 -2.64
C GLN A 89 12.31 12.61 -1.39
N GLY A 90 12.52 13.77 -0.76
CA GLY A 90 11.70 14.26 0.37
C GLY A 90 10.26 14.62 -0.01
N ASP A 91 9.99 14.91 -1.29
CA ASP A 91 8.67 15.35 -1.78
C ASP A 91 7.79 14.19 -2.24
N LEU A 92 8.37 13.00 -2.40
CA LEU A 92 7.62 11.78 -2.74
C LEU A 92 6.71 11.35 -1.57
N PRO A 93 5.58 10.65 -1.86
CA PRO A 93 4.73 10.11 -0.82
C PRO A 93 5.49 9.11 0.03
N ALA A 94 5.27 9.14 1.34
CA ALA A 94 5.99 8.26 2.25
C ALA A 94 5.16 7.92 3.48
N ILE A 95 5.56 6.86 4.16
CA ILE A 95 5.00 6.46 5.46
C ILE A 95 6.08 6.40 6.53
N SER A 96 5.71 6.72 7.76
CA SER A 96 6.56 6.57 8.94
C SER A 96 5.72 6.37 10.20
N GLY A 97 6.37 6.15 11.35
CA GLY A 97 5.67 5.93 12.63
C GLY A 97 5.13 4.51 12.76
N SER A 98 4.12 4.31 13.62
CA SER A 98 3.62 2.97 13.96
C SER A 98 4.75 2.01 14.38
N LEU A 99 4.96 0.94 13.62
CA LEU A 99 5.99 -0.08 13.82
C LEU A 99 7.26 0.16 12.97
N LEU A 100 7.27 1.21 12.17
CA LEU A 100 8.30 1.46 11.18
C LEU A 100 9.51 2.12 11.83
N GLN A 101 10.70 1.59 11.52
CA GLN A 101 11.98 2.12 12.00
C GLN A 101 12.56 3.07 10.95
N GLY A 102 11.88 4.20 10.76
CA GLY A 102 12.28 5.22 9.79
C GLY A 102 11.17 5.61 8.83
N ARG A 103 11.58 6.20 7.70
CA ARG A 103 10.69 6.69 6.65
C ARG A 103 10.82 5.78 5.43
N TYR A 104 9.68 5.44 4.83
CA TYR A 104 9.61 4.56 3.68
C TYR A 104 8.88 5.26 2.54
N ILE A 105 9.54 5.39 1.40
CA ILE A 105 9.08 6.13 0.23
C ILE A 105 8.22 5.22 -0.66
N LEU A 106 7.06 5.69 -1.07
CA LEU A 106 6.15 4.96 -1.96
C LEU A 106 6.81 4.78 -3.33
N LYS A 107 6.99 3.52 -3.72
CA LYS A 107 7.58 3.17 -5.01
C LYS A 107 6.53 2.85 -6.06
N ASN A 108 5.56 2.00 -5.70
CA ASN A 108 4.49 1.62 -6.61
C ASN A 108 3.21 1.27 -5.86
N VAL A 109 2.11 1.29 -6.61
CA VAL A 109 0.81 0.77 -6.18
C VAL A 109 0.36 -0.28 -7.19
N HIS A 110 -0.14 -1.40 -6.73
CA HIS A 110 -0.80 -2.38 -7.58
C HIS A 110 -2.02 -2.98 -6.89
N PHE A 111 -2.86 -3.65 -7.66
CA PHE A 111 -4.16 -4.12 -7.19
C PHE A 111 -4.34 -5.62 -7.39
N HIS A 112 -5.01 -6.26 -6.45
CA HIS A 112 -5.50 -7.63 -6.56
C HIS A 112 -7.01 -7.62 -6.65
N TRP A 113 -7.53 -8.20 -7.73
CA TRP A 113 -8.95 -8.48 -7.90
C TRP A 113 -9.26 -9.73 -7.10
N GLU A 114 -10.21 -9.64 -6.17
CA GLU A 114 -10.25 -10.52 -4.98
C GLU A 114 -9.04 -10.25 -4.06
N ALA A 115 -9.31 -9.80 -2.84
CA ALA A 115 -8.27 -9.48 -1.88
C ALA A 115 -7.42 -10.71 -1.50
N ASP A 116 -6.11 -10.52 -1.41
CA ASP A 116 -5.19 -11.53 -0.88
C ASP A 116 -5.47 -11.80 0.61
N HIS A 117 -5.80 -10.75 1.35
CA HIS A 117 -6.18 -10.86 2.75
C HIS A 117 -7.69 -11.01 2.95
N VAL A 118 -8.04 -11.84 3.93
CA VAL A 118 -9.42 -12.08 4.36
C VAL A 118 -9.57 -11.59 5.80
N ILE A 119 -10.48 -10.65 6.06
CA ILE A 119 -10.68 -10.05 7.39
C ILE A 119 -11.93 -10.65 8.03
N ASN A 120 -11.78 -11.37 9.14
CA ASN A 120 -12.87 -12.06 9.85
C ASN A 120 -13.75 -12.92 8.91
N GLY A 121 -13.12 -13.67 8.01
CA GLY A 121 -13.82 -14.49 7.02
C GLY A 121 -14.45 -13.72 5.85
N ARG A 122 -14.33 -12.38 5.81
CA ARG A 122 -14.79 -11.56 4.69
C ARG A 122 -13.64 -11.30 3.72
N MET A 123 -13.85 -11.68 2.46
CA MET A 123 -13.00 -11.30 1.34
C MET A 123 -13.54 -10.02 0.71
N PHE A 124 -12.65 -9.05 0.47
CA PHE A 124 -13.00 -7.80 -0.18
C PHE A 124 -12.84 -7.94 -1.71
N PRO A 125 -13.66 -7.23 -2.51
CA PRO A 125 -13.62 -7.32 -3.97
C PRO A 125 -12.31 -6.80 -4.59
N LEU A 126 -11.59 -5.91 -3.89
CA LEU A 126 -10.35 -5.32 -4.36
C LEU A 126 -9.43 -4.98 -3.18
N GLU A 127 -8.15 -5.29 -3.33
CA GLU A 127 -7.08 -4.88 -2.41
C GLU A 127 -5.99 -4.12 -3.17
N GLY A 128 -5.63 -2.93 -2.68
CA GLY A 128 -4.51 -2.15 -3.19
C GLY A 128 -3.28 -2.33 -2.31
N HIS A 129 -2.16 -2.74 -2.91
CA HIS A 129 -0.86 -2.83 -2.27
C HIS A 129 -0.02 -1.60 -2.60
N PHE A 130 0.28 -0.80 -1.60
CA PHE A 130 1.16 0.36 -1.69
C PHE A 130 2.54 -0.08 -1.21
N VAL A 131 3.48 -0.25 -2.12
CA VAL A 131 4.83 -0.76 -1.85
C VAL A 131 5.77 0.39 -1.57
N HIS A 132 6.41 0.38 -0.41
CA HIS A 132 7.37 1.38 0.02
C HIS A 132 8.76 0.79 0.22
N LEU A 133 9.78 1.56 -0.14
CA LEU A 133 11.19 1.23 0.08
C LEU A 133 11.77 2.12 1.20
N PRO A 134 12.72 1.62 2.00
CA PRO A 134 13.37 2.45 3.00
C PRO A 134 14.02 3.67 2.33
N GLU A 135 13.87 4.85 2.95
CA GLU A 135 14.49 6.08 2.46
C GLU A 135 16.02 6.00 2.53
N ASN A 136 16.55 5.35 3.57
CA ASN A 136 17.97 4.99 3.65
C ASN A 136 18.17 3.55 3.15
N PRO A 137 18.70 3.32 1.94
CA PRO A 137 18.90 1.96 1.42
C PRO A 137 19.94 1.16 2.21
N ASP A 138 20.83 1.83 2.95
CA ASP A 138 21.86 1.20 3.78
C ASP A 138 21.36 0.82 5.18
N SER A 139 20.10 1.07 5.52
CA SER A 139 19.56 0.73 6.85
C SER A 139 19.45 -0.79 7.08
N GLY A 140 19.48 -1.58 6.00
CA GLY A 140 19.23 -3.02 6.04
C GLY A 140 17.75 -3.38 6.18
N ASP A 141 16.84 -2.40 6.16
CA ASP A 141 15.41 -2.63 6.19
C ASP A 141 14.88 -3.16 4.86
N THR A 142 13.81 -3.95 4.92
CA THR A 142 13.12 -4.43 3.73
C THR A 142 11.95 -3.52 3.35
N SER A 143 11.39 -3.74 2.16
CA SER A 143 10.19 -3.03 1.71
C SER A 143 9.00 -3.25 2.66
N VAL A 144 8.19 -2.22 2.82
CA VAL A 144 6.93 -2.27 3.57
C VAL A 144 5.77 -2.18 2.58
N VAL A 145 4.69 -2.93 2.83
CA VAL A 145 3.46 -2.85 2.03
C VAL A 145 2.31 -2.38 2.91
N LEU A 146 1.67 -1.28 2.53
CA LEU A 146 0.40 -0.85 3.10
C LEU A 146 -0.75 -1.41 2.24
N SER A 147 -1.50 -2.35 2.80
CA SER A 147 -2.71 -2.90 2.17
C SER A 147 -3.94 -2.03 2.45
N VAL A 148 -4.70 -1.71 1.40
CA VAL A 148 -5.97 -0.97 1.47
C VAL A 148 -7.09 -1.80 0.84
N PHE A 149 -8.15 -2.08 1.60
CA PHE A 149 -9.31 -2.82 1.13
C PHE A 149 -10.39 -1.88 0.62
N TYR A 150 -10.99 -2.21 -0.53
CA TYR A 150 -12.08 -1.45 -1.12
C TYR A 150 -13.38 -2.26 -1.08
N GLU A 151 -14.50 -1.58 -0.88
CA GLU A 151 -15.85 -2.14 -0.97
C GLU A 151 -16.72 -1.26 -1.86
N THR A 152 -17.80 -1.84 -2.37
CA THR A 152 -18.79 -1.18 -3.24
C THR A 152 -19.98 -0.69 -2.45
#